data_AF-A0A8C6MJX5-F1
#
_entry.id   AF-A0A8C6MJX5-F1
#
_cell.length_a   1.000
_cell.length_b   1.000
_cell.length_c   1.000
_cell.angle_alpha   90.00
_cell.angle_beta   90.00
_cell.angle_gamma   90.00
#
_symmetry.space_group_name_H-M   'P 1'
#
loop_
_entity.id
_entity.type
_entity.pdbx_description
1 polymer ?
#
loop_
_entity_poly.entity_id
_entity_poly.type
_entity_poly.pdbx_seq_one_letter_code
_entity_poly.pdbx_strand_id
1 'polypeptide(L)'
;MFSVSLAVPLSCFVNCFRNIISLPWLYLLYLQLKRDIYHGRLLCPFAEAAYLGACIVQAELGDFDPEEHPSDYIRDFKLFPKQSLKLERKIMEIHKNELRGQCAALAELNMLQKAHALETYGVDPHPCKDFTGATAFLGFTATGFVVFQGNKRIHLLKWSDVNKLKFEGKTFYVIGIQKEKKLVLTFHTSTPAACKHLWKCGVENQAFYKCAKSSQIKTVSSSNIFFKGSRFRYSGKVSKEVIEASSKIQREPPEVHRAQFGHSRSFNSLSHKNLIMNMEPLVPALPSTNEYDEAADIGKIIQPTIRRHSCTLTLSGIRPLESHIGPPFCTRSLCAMLRLS
;
A
#
# COMPACT_ATOMS: atom_id res chain seq x y z
N MET A 1 6.47 13.64 9.35
CA MET A 1 6.64 12.23 8.97
C MET A 1 5.98 12.06 7.61
N PHE A 2 6.77 12.17 6.53
CA PHE A 2 6.27 12.12 5.16
C PHE A 2 6.15 10.66 4.72
N SER A 3 4.94 10.10 4.82
CA SER A 3 4.60 8.89 4.07
C SER A 3 4.46 9.31 2.60
N VAL A 4 5.49 9.09 1.80
CA VAL A 4 5.43 9.29 0.35
C VAL A 4 4.58 8.15 -0.21
N SER A 5 3.27 8.37 -0.28
CA SER A 5 2.34 7.44 -0.93
C SER A 5 2.59 7.50 -2.45
N LEU A 6 3.50 6.64 -2.93
CA LEU A 6 3.77 6.39 -4.35
C LEU A 6 2.66 5.55 -5.02
N ALA A 7 1.56 5.26 -4.32
CA ALA A 7 0.44 4.46 -4.84
C ALA A 7 -0.35 5.16 -5.95
N VAL A 8 -0.46 6.50 -5.90
CA VAL A 8 -1.18 7.28 -6.94
C VAL A 8 -0.50 7.24 -8.31
N PRO A 9 0.85 7.26 -8.40
CA PRO A 9 1.56 6.91 -9.62
C PRO A 9 1.20 5.51 -10.16
N LEU A 10 1.27 4.45 -9.35
CA LEU A 10 1.24 3.07 -9.87
C LEU A 10 0.01 2.71 -10.70
N SER A 11 -1.18 3.22 -10.35
CA SER A 11 -2.40 2.89 -11.10
C SER A 11 -2.65 3.79 -12.33
N CYS A 12 -2.02 4.97 -12.40
CA CYS A 12 -1.91 5.73 -13.66
C CYS A 12 -0.83 5.16 -14.59
N PHE A 13 0.19 4.51 -14.02
CA PHE A 13 1.28 3.89 -14.76
C PHE A 13 0.86 2.68 -15.60
N VAL A 14 -0.18 1.92 -15.23
CA VAL A 14 -0.56 0.71 -15.98
C VAL A 14 -1.49 1.02 -17.17
N ASN A 15 -2.43 1.97 -17.02
CA ASN A 15 -3.43 2.23 -18.06
C ASN A 15 -2.95 3.18 -19.18
N CYS A 16 -1.84 3.89 -19.00
CA CYS A 16 -1.33 4.86 -19.99
C CYS A 16 -0.19 4.32 -20.88
N PHE A 17 0.41 3.18 -20.54
CA PHE A 17 1.80 2.92 -20.92
C PHE A 17 2.03 1.66 -21.77
N ARG A 18 1.44 1.62 -22.97
CA ARG A 18 1.94 0.74 -24.05
C ARG A 18 3.06 1.38 -24.89
N ASN A 19 3.24 2.71 -24.82
CA ASN A 19 4.07 3.45 -25.79
C ASN A 19 5.15 4.40 -25.21
N ILE A 20 5.30 4.56 -23.88
CA ILE A 20 6.10 5.67 -23.29
C ILE A 20 7.03 5.24 -22.14
N ILE A 21 7.30 3.94 -21.92
CA ILE A 21 8.23 3.54 -20.85
C ILE A 21 9.63 3.31 -21.41
N SER A 22 10.55 4.23 -21.09
CA SER A 22 11.97 3.97 -21.13
C SER A 22 12.39 3.05 -19.97
N LEU A 23 13.39 2.19 -20.21
CA LEU A 23 13.95 1.23 -19.23
C LEU A 23 14.13 1.75 -17.78
N PRO A 24 14.46 3.04 -17.53
CA PRO A 24 14.62 3.55 -16.17
C PRO A 24 13.38 3.57 -15.31
N TRP A 25 12.23 3.84 -15.91
CA TRP A 25 10.97 3.90 -15.17
C TRP A 25 10.52 2.51 -14.72
N LEU A 26 10.78 1.48 -15.55
CA LEU A 26 10.52 0.09 -15.18
C LEU A 26 11.35 -0.31 -13.95
N TYR A 27 12.62 0.09 -13.92
CA TYR A 27 13.50 -0.23 -12.80
C TYR A 27 13.05 0.42 -11.49
N LEU A 28 12.67 1.70 -11.51
CA LEU A 28 12.13 2.38 -10.31
C LEU A 28 10.83 1.73 -9.82
N LEU A 29 9.95 1.31 -10.74
CA LEU A 29 8.73 0.61 -10.40
C LEU A 29 9.02 -0.79 -9.80
N TYR A 30 9.99 -1.51 -10.37
CA TYR A 30 10.46 -2.78 -9.86
C TYR A 30 10.97 -2.65 -8.42
N LEU A 31 11.80 -1.64 -8.13
CA LEU A 31 12.29 -1.38 -6.77
C LEU A 31 11.16 -1.04 -5.79
N GLN A 32 10.15 -0.30 -6.23
CA GLN A 32 8.99 0.02 -5.40
C GLN A 32 8.16 -1.25 -5.09
N LEU A 33 7.91 -2.10 -6.08
CA LEU A 33 7.17 -3.35 -5.87
C LEU A 33 7.93 -4.34 -4.99
N LYS A 34 9.26 -4.42 -5.11
CA LYS A 34 10.09 -5.20 -4.18
C LYS A 34 9.88 -4.76 -2.74
N ARG A 35 9.89 -3.44 -2.50
CA ARG A 35 9.63 -2.87 -1.17
C ARG A 35 8.22 -3.21 -0.68
N ASP A 36 7.23 -3.17 -1.56
CA ASP A 36 5.84 -3.45 -1.21
C ASP A 36 5.59 -4.94 -0.93
N ILE A 37 6.29 -5.84 -1.63
CA ILE A 37 6.33 -7.28 -1.32
C ILE A 37 6.99 -7.50 0.04
N TYR A 38 8.18 -6.94 0.26
CA TYR A 38 8.94 -7.09 1.50
C TYR A 38 8.17 -6.63 2.74
N HIS A 39 7.40 -5.54 2.63
CA HIS A 39 6.57 -5.05 3.73
C HIS A 39 5.17 -5.67 3.78
N GLY A 40 4.82 -6.57 2.86
CA GLY A 40 3.51 -7.23 2.82
C GLY A 40 2.35 -6.32 2.41
N ARG A 41 2.64 -5.21 1.71
CA ARG A 41 1.63 -4.33 1.11
C ARG A 41 1.03 -4.93 -0.16
N LEU A 42 1.81 -5.70 -0.90
CA LEU A 42 1.35 -6.46 -2.05
C LEU A 42 0.99 -7.90 -1.62
N LEU A 43 -0.31 -8.19 -1.54
CA LEU A 43 -0.81 -9.53 -1.27
C LEU A 43 -0.54 -10.44 -2.45
N CYS A 44 0.28 -11.46 -2.22
CA CYS A 44 0.67 -12.44 -3.22
C CYS A 44 0.14 -13.81 -2.78
N PRO A 45 -0.77 -14.43 -3.55
CA PRO A 45 -1.05 -15.86 -3.41
C PRO A 45 0.24 -16.69 -3.53
N PHE A 46 0.27 -17.89 -2.97
CA PHE A 46 1.50 -18.69 -2.88
C PHE A 46 2.25 -18.84 -4.23
N ALA A 47 1.54 -19.16 -5.31
CA ALA A 47 2.15 -19.31 -6.63
C ALA A 47 2.75 -17.99 -7.15
N GLU A 48 2.03 -16.89 -6.98
CA GLU A 48 2.48 -15.55 -7.40
C GLU A 48 3.65 -15.07 -6.54
N ALA A 49 3.64 -15.32 -5.24
CA ALA A 49 4.75 -15.03 -4.35
C ALA A 49 6.01 -15.79 -4.79
N ALA A 50 5.88 -17.07 -5.12
CA ALA A 50 7.02 -17.86 -5.56
C ALA A 50 7.60 -17.34 -6.89
N TYR A 51 6.73 -17.02 -7.86
CA TYR A 51 7.17 -16.48 -9.14
C TYR A 51 7.82 -15.10 -9.00
N LEU A 52 7.20 -14.18 -8.26
CA LEU A 52 7.76 -12.85 -7.99
C LEU A 52 9.10 -12.94 -7.26
N GLY A 53 9.21 -13.83 -6.27
CA GLY A 53 10.46 -14.09 -5.58
C GLY A 53 11.55 -14.58 -6.52
N ALA A 54 11.22 -15.52 -7.42
CA ALA A 54 12.16 -16.03 -8.41
C ALA A 54 12.60 -14.95 -9.41
N CYS A 55 11.71 -14.06 -9.87
CA CYS A 55 12.09 -12.93 -10.71
C CYS A 55 13.05 -11.97 -10.01
N ILE A 56 12.86 -11.72 -8.71
CA ILE A 56 13.78 -10.88 -7.92
C ILE A 56 15.16 -11.54 -7.85
N VAL A 57 15.21 -12.84 -7.57
CA VAL A 57 16.46 -13.60 -7.47
C VAL A 57 17.19 -13.64 -8.81
N GLN A 58 16.50 -13.96 -9.91
CA GLN A 58 17.07 -13.95 -11.26
C GLN A 58 17.62 -12.57 -11.64
N ALA A 59 16.90 -11.50 -11.29
CA ALA A 59 17.35 -10.13 -11.58
C ALA A 59 18.58 -9.71 -10.76
N GLU A 60 18.79 -10.31 -9.60
CA GLU A 60 19.93 -9.99 -8.71
C GLU A 60 21.15 -10.87 -8.94
N LEU A 61 20.94 -12.19 -9.10
CA LEU A 61 22.00 -13.20 -9.16
C LEU A 61 22.32 -13.65 -10.59
N GLY A 62 21.41 -13.43 -11.54
CA GLY A 62 21.51 -14.03 -12.86
C GLY A 62 21.04 -15.49 -12.83
N ASP A 63 21.59 -16.33 -13.71
CA ASP A 63 21.20 -17.73 -13.83
C ASP A 63 21.64 -18.58 -12.62
N PHE A 64 20.85 -19.60 -12.29
CA PHE A 64 21.23 -20.59 -11.29
C PHE A 64 22.51 -21.33 -11.67
N ASP A 65 23.51 -21.24 -10.79
CA ASP A 65 24.76 -21.99 -10.79
C ASP A 65 24.84 -22.94 -9.59
N PRO A 66 24.98 -24.28 -9.78
CA PRO A 66 25.14 -25.24 -8.68
C PRO A 66 26.34 -25.01 -7.76
N GLU A 67 27.42 -24.38 -8.24
CA GLU A 67 28.63 -24.11 -7.45
C GLU A 67 28.44 -22.90 -6.53
N GLU A 68 27.72 -21.88 -7.00
CA GLU A 68 27.47 -20.64 -6.24
C GLU A 68 26.17 -20.68 -5.39
N HIS A 69 25.20 -21.52 -5.78
CA HIS A 69 23.87 -21.56 -5.17
C HIS A 69 23.61 -22.87 -4.41
N PRO A 70 23.97 -22.94 -3.11
CA PRO A 70 23.69 -24.09 -2.25
C PRO A 70 22.18 -24.29 -2.06
N SER A 71 21.74 -25.44 -1.53
CA SER A 71 20.31 -25.81 -1.45
C SER A 71 19.38 -24.87 -0.64
N ASP A 72 19.92 -23.89 0.07
CA ASP A 72 19.19 -22.93 0.90
C ASP A 72 19.57 -21.47 0.64
N TYR A 73 20.23 -21.15 -0.48
CA TYR A 73 20.68 -19.78 -0.81
C TYR A 73 19.58 -18.71 -0.75
N ILE A 74 18.31 -19.06 -1.00
CA ILE A 74 17.18 -18.13 -0.89
C ILE A 74 16.95 -17.62 0.53
N ARG A 75 17.37 -18.37 1.56
CA ARG A 75 17.19 -17.99 2.97
C ARG A 75 17.82 -16.65 3.31
N ASP A 76 18.94 -16.32 2.66
CA ASP A 76 19.66 -15.06 2.89
C ASP A 76 18.94 -13.86 2.25
N PHE A 77 18.09 -14.11 1.25
CA PHE A 77 17.22 -13.11 0.64
C PHE A 77 15.92 -13.03 1.45
N LYS A 78 15.82 -12.01 2.30
CA LYS A 78 14.56 -11.69 3.00
C LYS A 78 13.58 -11.06 2.01
N LEU A 79 12.92 -11.86 1.20
CA LEU A 79 12.03 -11.39 0.12
C LEU A 79 10.63 -11.07 0.65
N PHE A 80 10.13 -11.87 1.60
CA PHE A 80 8.75 -11.77 2.10
C PHE A 80 8.69 -11.63 3.63
N PRO A 81 7.68 -10.94 4.20
CA PRO A 81 7.49 -10.86 5.66
C PRO A 81 7.32 -12.22 6.33
N LYS A 82 6.68 -13.17 5.64
CA LYS A 82 6.46 -14.55 6.08
C LYS A 82 7.04 -15.53 5.07
N GLN A 83 8.36 -15.53 4.96
CA GLN A 83 9.09 -16.46 4.10
C GLN A 83 9.17 -17.85 4.76
N SER A 84 8.53 -18.84 4.14
CA SER A 84 8.53 -20.22 4.65
C SER A 84 9.47 -21.09 3.82
N LEU A 85 10.00 -22.17 4.40
CA LEU A 85 10.83 -23.15 3.68
C LEU A 85 10.12 -23.75 2.46
N LYS A 86 8.79 -23.82 2.47
CA LYS A 86 8.00 -24.27 1.32
C LYS A 86 8.02 -23.24 0.19
N LEU A 87 7.95 -21.96 0.52
CA LEU A 87 8.04 -20.86 -0.44
C LEU A 87 9.46 -20.77 -1.04
N GLU A 88 10.49 -20.85 -0.19
CA GLU A 88 11.90 -20.84 -0.63
C GLU A 88 12.19 -21.95 -1.64
N ARG A 89 11.75 -23.19 -1.34
CA ARG A 89 11.88 -24.31 -2.28
C ARG A 89 11.21 -24.05 -3.63
N LYS A 90 10.01 -23.46 -3.61
CA LYS A 90 9.30 -23.15 -4.87
C LYS A 90 9.97 -22.01 -5.64
N ILE A 91 10.52 -21.02 -4.96
CA ILE A 91 11.32 -19.95 -5.57
C ILE A 91 12.53 -20.55 -6.29
N MET A 92 13.28 -21.43 -5.63
CA MET A 92 14.45 -22.10 -6.23
C MET A 92 14.09 -22.94 -7.45
N GLU A 93 12.97 -23.66 -7.39
CA GLU A 93 12.48 -24.47 -8.49
C GLU A 93 12.19 -23.60 -9.73
N ILE A 94 11.49 -22.48 -9.55
CA ILE A 94 11.15 -21.54 -10.64
C ILE A 94 12.43 -20.87 -11.16
N HIS A 95 13.32 -20.41 -10.27
CA HIS A 95 14.59 -19.79 -10.65
C HIS A 95 15.42 -20.71 -11.55
N LYS A 96 15.56 -21.99 -11.15
CA LYS A 96 16.35 -22.98 -11.88
C LYS A 96 15.73 -23.40 -13.22
N ASN A 97 14.42 -23.59 -13.26
CA ASN A 97 13.76 -24.27 -14.37
C ASN A 97 13.06 -23.33 -15.35
N GLU A 98 12.52 -22.21 -14.87
CA GLU A 98 11.62 -21.35 -15.66
C GLU A 98 12.27 -20.03 -16.09
N LEU A 99 13.23 -19.52 -15.31
CA LEU A 99 13.83 -18.19 -15.53
C LEU A 99 15.25 -18.23 -16.14
N ARG A 100 15.81 -19.41 -16.34
CA ARG A 100 17.15 -19.59 -16.91
C ARG A 100 17.29 -18.89 -18.27
N GLY A 101 18.40 -18.18 -18.46
CA GLY A 101 18.75 -17.42 -19.65
C GLY A 101 18.09 -16.03 -19.70
N GLN A 102 17.28 -15.65 -18.71
CA GLN A 102 16.71 -14.31 -18.67
C GLN A 102 17.71 -13.30 -18.10
N CYS A 103 17.95 -12.23 -18.84
CA CYS A 103 18.69 -11.09 -18.30
C CYS A 103 17.85 -10.34 -17.24
N ALA A 104 18.52 -9.55 -16.39
CA ALA A 104 17.85 -8.83 -15.30
C ALA A 104 16.69 -7.95 -15.78
N ALA A 105 16.84 -7.26 -16.92
CA ALA A 105 15.79 -6.41 -17.48
C ALA A 105 14.51 -7.19 -17.82
N LEU A 106 14.65 -8.42 -18.32
CA LEU A 106 13.52 -9.28 -18.66
C LEU A 106 12.86 -9.86 -17.40
N ALA A 107 13.65 -10.28 -16.41
CA ALA A 107 13.13 -10.73 -15.12
C ALA A 107 12.37 -9.61 -14.37
N GLU A 108 12.92 -8.39 -14.37
CA GLU A 108 12.27 -7.18 -13.86
C GLU A 108 10.92 -6.96 -14.56
N LEU A 109 10.89 -6.98 -15.91
CA LEU A 109 9.67 -6.79 -16.69
C LEU A 109 8.62 -7.86 -16.39
N ASN A 110 9.02 -9.13 -16.32
CA ASN A 110 8.14 -10.26 -16.00
C ASN A 110 7.53 -10.10 -14.60
N MET A 111 8.31 -9.64 -13.62
CA MET A 111 7.81 -9.32 -12.29
C MET A 111 6.73 -8.21 -12.35
N LEU A 112 6.98 -7.13 -13.08
CA LEU A 112 6.01 -6.03 -13.23
C LEU A 112 4.71 -6.51 -13.89
N GLN A 113 4.83 -7.30 -14.95
CA GLN A 113 3.71 -7.91 -15.66
C GLN A 113 2.96 -8.92 -14.80
N LYS A 114 3.59 -9.56 -13.82
CA LYS A 114 2.83 -10.39 -12.89
C LYS A 114 2.16 -9.57 -11.79
N ALA A 115 2.88 -8.60 -11.23
CA ALA A 115 2.40 -7.79 -10.13
C ALA A 115 1.15 -6.96 -10.48
N HIS A 116 1.02 -6.46 -11.72
CA HIS A 116 -0.14 -5.63 -12.10
C HIS A 116 -1.49 -6.37 -12.03
N ALA A 117 -1.48 -7.71 -12.08
CA ALA A 117 -2.69 -8.53 -12.00
C ALA A 117 -3.16 -8.77 -10.56
N LEU A 118 -2.34 -8.43 -9.55
CA LEU A 118 -2.66 -8.66 -8.14
C LEU A 118 -3.67 -7.62 -7.61
N GLU A 119 -4.58 -8.06 -6.75
CA GLU A 119 -5.69 -7.22 -6.29
C GLU A 119 -5.26 -5.99 -5.48
N THR A 120 -4.13 -6.07 -4.78
CA THR A 120 -3.58 -4.97 -3.97
C THR A 120 -2.52 -4.16 -4.73
N TYR A 121 -2.35 -4.39 -6.04
CA TYR A 121 -1.42 -3.61 -6.84
C TYR A 121 -1.78 -2.12 -6.81
N GLY A 122 -0.80 -1.27 -6.49
CA GLY A 122 -0.99 0.17 -6.39
C GLY A 122 -1.91 0.61 -5.24
N VAL A 123 -2.18 -0.26 -4.26
CA VAL A 123 -2.95 0.09 -3.06
C VAL A 123 -2.01 0.55 -1.94
N ASP A 124 -2.24 1.74 -1.39
CA ASP A 124 -1.66 2.15 -0.11
C ASP A 124 -2.67 1.87 1.03
N PRO A 125 -2.48 0.80 1.81
CA PRO A 125 -3.49 0.36 2.77
C PRO A 125 -3.53 1.27 4.01
N HIS A 126 -4.73 1.74 4.33
CA HIS A 126 -5.00 2.53 5.53
C HIS A 126 -5.68 1.64 6.59
N PRO A 127 -4.99 1.28 7.68
CA PRO A 127 -5.55 0.43 8.73
C PRO A 127 -6.67 1.15 9.49
N CYS A 128 -7.83 0.52 9.56
CA CYS A 128 -9.04 0.98 10.24
C CYS A 128 -9.72 -0.18 10.97
N LYS A 129 -10.77 0.12 11.74
CA LYS A 129 -11.73 -0.86 12.27
C LYS A 129 -13.07 -0.70 11.57
N ASP A 130 -13.76 -1.77 11.27
CA ASP A 130 -15.13 -1.71 10.79
C ASP A 130 -16.12 -1.44 11.95
N PHE A 131 -17.43 -1.64 11.70
CA PHE A 131 -18.46 -1.48 12.72
C PHE A 131 -18.48 -2.63 13.76
N THR A 132 -17.93 -3.79 13.42
CA THR A 132 -17.79 -4.95 14.34
C THR A 132 -16.55 -4.84 15.23
N GLY A 133 -15.63 -3.92 14.89
CA GLY A 133 -14.34 -3.75 15.56
C GLY A 133 -13.20 -4.54 14.91
N ALA A 134 -13.50 -5.33 13.89
CA ALA A 134 -12.52 -6.09 13.12
C ALA A 134 -11.61 -5.16 12.31
N THR A 135 -10.34 -5.54 12.17
CA THR A 135 -9.37 -4.77 11.38
C THR A 135 -9.71 -4.85 9.89
N ALA A 136 -9.79 -3.69 9.26
CA ALA A 136 -9.99 -3.52 7.84
C ALA A 136 -8.89 -2.61 7.26
N PHE A 137 -8.43 -2.91 6.05
CA PHE A 137 -7.48 -2.10 5.31
C PHE A 137 -8.20 -1.42 4.16
N LEU A 138 -8.23 -0.09 4.19
CA LEU A 138 -8.90 0.72 3.17
C LEU A 138 -7.88 1.17 2.13
N GLY A 139 -8.28 1.18 0.87
CA GLY A 139 -7.41 1.59 -0.23
C GLY A 139 -8.14 2.42 -1.28
N PHE A 140 -7.37 3.18 -2.06
CA PHE A 140 -7.86 3.93 -3.22
C PHE A 140 -7.03 3.54 -4.43
N THR A 141 -7.68 3.12 -5.51
CA THR A 141 -7.04 2.70 -6.77
C THR A 141 -7.59 3.51 -7.94
N ALA A 142 -7.00 3.38 -9.14
CA ALA A 142 -7.60 3.93 -10.35
C ALA A 142 -9.03 3.47 -10.59
N THR A 143 -9.38 2.25 -10.18
CA THR A 143 -10.74 1.70 -10.35
C THR A 143 -11.72 2.28 -9.33
N GLY A 144 -11.30 2.42 -8.07
CA GLY A 144 -12.24 2.80 -7.02
C GLY A 144 -11.69 2.72 -5.59
N PHE A 145 -12.62 2.79 -4.65
CA PHE A 145 -12.38 2.53 -3.23
C PHE A 145 -12.44 1.03 -2.96
N VAL A 146 -11.45 0.50 -2.25
CA VAL A 146 -11.34 -0.92 -1.91
C VAL A 146 -11.24 -1.12 -0.40
N VAL A 147 -11.81 -2.23 0.07
CA VAL A 147 -11.75 -2.65 1.48
C VAL A 147 -11.28 -4.09 1.53
N PHE A 148 -10.22 -4.33 2.29
CA PHE A 148 -9.69 -5.65 2.58
C PHE A 148 -9.90 -6.01 4.04
N GLN A 149 -10.28 -7.25 4.31
CA GLN A 149 -10.26 -7.86 5.64
C GLN A 149 -9.45 -9.15 5.53
N GLY A 150 -8.36 -9.25 6.29
CA GLY A 150 -7.34 -10.27 6.06
C GLY A 150 -6.84 -10.23 4.61
N ASN A 151 -6.78 -11.39 3.95
CA ASN A 151 -6.33 -11.53 2.57
C ASN A 151 -7.45 -11.44 1.53
N LYS A 152 -8.65 -10.99 1.91
CA LYS A 152 -9.82 -10.96 1.01
C LYS A 152 -10.28 -9.53 0.80
N ARG A 153 -10.52 -9.18 -0.47
CA ARG A 153 -11.23 -7.97 -0.84
C ARG A 153 -12.73 -8.14 -0.57
N ILE A 154 -13.25 -7.37 0.38
CA ILE A 154 -14.66 -7.44 0.79
C ILE A 154 -15.50 -6.45 -0.02
N HIS A 155 -14.97 -5.27 -0.31
CA HIS A 155 -15.65 -4.26 -1.14
C HIS A 155 -14.72 -3.70 -2.22
N LEU A 156 -15.33 -3.46 -3.39
CA LEU A 156 -14.80 -2.61 -4.45
C LEU A 156 -15.96 -1.71 -4.90
N LEU A 157 -15.85 -0.41 -4.61
CA LEU A 157 -16.77 0.61 -5.08
C LEU A 157 -16.08 1.44 -6.15
N LYS A 158 -16.54 1.30 -7.40
CA LYS A 158 -16.00 2.08 -8.52
C LYS A 158 -16.23 3.57 -8.27
N TRP A 159 -15.38 4.42 -8.82
CA TRP A 159 -15.53 5.88 -8.63
C TRP A 159 -16.87 6.44 -9.14
N SER A 160 -17.48 5.81 -10.15
CA SER A 160 -18.85 6.11 -10.60
C SER A 160 -19.87 5.93 -9.48
N ASP A 161 -19.67 4.91 -8.66
CA ASP A 161 -20.61 4.41 -7.65
C ASP A 161 -20.34 5.02 -6.26
N VAL A 162 -19.22 5.75 -6.10
CA VAL A 162 -18.95 6.54 -4.90
C VAL A 162 -19.64 7.91 -5.04
N ASN A 163 -20.67 8.13 -4.24
CA ASN A 163 -21.44 9.37 -4.23
C ASN A 163 -20.79 10.43 -3.33
N LYS A 164 -20.38 10.05 -2.11
CA LYS A 164 -19.82 11.00 -1.13
C LYS A 164 -18.89 10.32 -0.14
N LEU A 165 -17.78 11.00 0.15
CA LEU A 165 -16.85 10.68 1.23
C LEU A 165 -17.00 11.71 2.34
N LYS A 166 -17.18 11.26 3.59
CA LYS A 166 -17.28 12.13 4.76
C LYS A 166 -16.43 11.59 5.90
N PHE A 167 -16.14 12.45 6.86
CA PHE A 167 -15.63 12.01 8.15
C PHE A 167 -16.19 12.86 9.29
N GLU A 168 -16.28 12.28 10.47
CA GLU A 168 -16.66 12.94 11.71
C GLU A 168 -15.85 12.35 12.86
N GLY A 169 -15.06 13.19 13.54
CA GLY A 169 -14.13 12.71 14.57
C GLY A 169 -13.18 11.64 14.02
N LYS A 170 -13.29 10.42 14.56
CA LYS A 170 -12.50 9.25 14.14
C LYS A 170 -13.19 8.38 13.08
N THR A 171 -14.43 8.72 12.71
CA THR A 171 -15.28 7.89 11.87
C THR A 171 -15.28 8.38 10.43
N PHE A 172 -14.97 7.48 9.50
CA PHE A 172 -14.97 7.69 8.07
C PHE A 172 -16.19 7.02 7.44
N TYR A 173 -16.86 7.74 6.55
CA TYR A 173 -18.06 7.27 5.87
C TYR A 173 -17.86 7.28 4.35
N VAL A 174 -18.19 6.15 3.72
CA VAL A 174 -18.26 6.02 2.27
C VAL A 174 -19.70 5.75 1.89
N ILE A 175 -20.30 6.72 1.20
CA ILE A 175 -21.68 6.63 0.73
C ILE A 175 -21.64 6.41 -0.78
N GLY A 176 -22.24 5.33 -1.23
CA GLY A 176 -22.25 4.95 -2.64
C GLY A 176 -23.46 4.09 -3.00
N ILE A 177 -23.36 3.45 -4.15
CA ILE A 177 -24.35 2.51 -4.67
C ILE A 177 -23.62 1.18 -4.95
N GLN A 178 -24.21 0.05 -4.55
CA GLN A 178 -23.69 -1.27 -4.91
C GLN A 178 -24.87 -2.19 -5.21
N LYS A 179 -24.86 -2.84 -6.38
CA LYS A 179 -25.99 -3.67 -6.86
C LYS A 179 -27.33 -2.90 -6.78
N GLU A 180 -27.33 -1.67 -7.29
CA GLU A 180 -28.49 -0.75 -7.34
C GLU A 180 -29.06 -0.31 -5.99
N LYS A 181 -28.45 -0.71 -4.88
CA LYS A 181 -28.86 -0.32 -3.53
C LYS A 181 -27.91 0.72 -2.95
N LYS A 182 -28.47 1.66 -2.20
CA LYS A 182 -27.68 2.62 -1.42
C LYS A 182 -26.83 1.86 -0.41
N LEU A 183 -25.52 2.10 -0.45
CA LEU A 183 -24.55 1.52 0.46
C LEU A 183 -23.93 2.63 1.32
N VAL A 184 -23.82 2.38 2.61
CA VAL A 184 -23.12 3.25 3.56
C VAL A 184 -22.14 2.39 4.33
N LEU A 185 -20.84 2.57 4.06
CA LEU A 185 -19.76 1.92 4.79
C LEU A 185 -19.21 2.87 5.86
N THR A 186 -18.96 2.32 7.04
CA THR A 186 -18.50 3.07 8.22
C THR A 186 -17.24 2.42 8.76
N PHE A 187 -16.19 3.22 8.93
CA PHE A 187 -14.89 2.78 9.44
C PHE A 187 -14.37 3.72 10.52
N HIS A 188 -13.64 3.17 11.49
CA HIS A 188 -13.08 3.89 12.61
C HIS A 188 -11.55 3.88 12.52
N THR A 189 -10.96 5.06 12.57
CA THR A 189 -9.51 5.25 12.63
C THR A 189 -9.03 5.42 14.07
N SER A 190 -7.73 5.30 14.31
CA SER A 190 -7.15 5.48 15.65
C SER A 190 -7.25 6.92 16.17
N THR A 191 -7.15 7.91 15.27
CA THR A 191 -7.13 9.34 15.59
C THR A 191 -7.94 10.16 14.58
N PRO A 192 -8.53 11.31 14.98
CA PRO A 192 -9.23 12.18 14.05
C PRO A 192 -8.33 12.73 12.94
N ALA A 193 -7.04 12.93 13.23
CA ALA A 193 -6.05 13.34 12.24
C ALA A 193 -5.86 12.28 11.14
N ALA A 194 -5.77 11.00 11.52
CA ALA A 194 -5.73 9.90 10.56
C ALA A 194 -7.01 9.83 9.72
N CYS A 195 -8.18 10.00 10.35
CA CYS A 195 -9.47 10.05 9.64
C CYS A 195 -9.54 11.18 8.60
N LYS A 196 -9.09 12.38 8.99
CA LYS A 196 -9.03 13.55 8.10
C LYS A 196 -8.06 13.31 6.95
N HIS A 197 -6.92 12.67 7.20
CA HIS A 197 -5.96 12.31 6.15
C HIS A 197 -6.56 11.32 5.16
N LEU A 198 -7.12 10.21 5.65
CA LEU A 198 -7.82 9.22 4.84
C LEU A 198 -8.91 9.86 3.95
N TRP A 199 -9.71 10.77 4.52
CA TRP A 199 -10.72 11.50 3.75
C TRP A 199 -10.12 12.39 2.65
N LYS A 200 -9.03 13.11 2.94
CA LYS A 200 -8.32 13.90 1.92
C LYS A 200 -7.80 13.00 0.80
N CYS A 201 -7.14 11.88 1.14
CA CYS A 201 -6.65 10.91 0.16
C CYS A 201 -7.79 10.38 -0.72
N GLY A 202 -8.93 10.03 -0.13
CA GLY A 202 -10.09 9.55 -0.88
C GLY A 202 -10.68 10.60 -1.81
N VAL A 203 -10.82 11.86 -1.34
CA VAL A 203 -11.33 12.97 -2.16
C VAL A 203 -10.37 13.30 -3.32
N GLU A 204 -9.06 13.30 -3.06
CA GLU A 204 -8.02 13.53 -4.08
C GLU A 204 -8.06 12.45 -5.16
N ASN A 205 -8.09 11.17 -4.77
CA ASN A 205 -8.14 10.06 -5.72
C ASN A 205 -9.45 10.05 -6.51
N GLN A 206 -10.58 10.29 -5.85
CA GLN A 206 -11.87 10.40 -6.54
C GLN A 206 -11.82 11.51 -7.58
N ALA A 207 -11.32 12.71 -7.24
CA ALA A 207 -11.24 13.81 -8.17
C ALA A 207 -10.29 13.51 -9.34
N PHE A 208 -9.13 12.91 -9.06
CA PHE A 208 -8.12 12.58 -10.06
C PHE A 208 -8.59 11.55 -11.09
N TYR A 209 -9.29 10.49 -10.66
CA TYR A 209 -9.73 9.40 -11.54
C TYR A 209 -11.14 9.59 -12.11
N LYS A 210 -12.05 10.27 -11.40
CA LYS A 210 -13.44 10.46 -11.83
C LYS A 210 -13.62 11.64 -12.76
N CYS A 211 -12.92 12.75 -12.54
CA CYS A 211 -13.17 14.00 -13.25
C CYS A 211 -12.48 14.05 -14.61
N ALA A 212 -13.16 14.64 -15.60
CA ALA A 212 -12.61 14.80 -16.94
C ALA A 212 -11.62 15.97 -17.06
N LYS A 213 -11.88 17.06 -16.33
CA LYS A 213 -11.04 18.26 -16.29
C LYS A 213 -10.86 18.74 -14.85
N SER A 214 -9.68 19.23 -14.53
CA SER A 214 -9.35 19.77 -13.20
C SER A 214 -10.14 21.02 -12.87
N SER A 215 -10.46 21.85 -13.88
CA SER A 215 -11.26 23.07 -13.74
C SER A 215 -12.70 22.85 -13.28
N GLN A 216 -13.24 21.63 -13.45
CA GLN A 216 -14.61 21.28 -13.07
C GLN A 216 -14.71 20.80 -11.62
N ILE A 217 -13.59 20.60 -10.93
CA ILE A 217 -13.59 20.04 -9.57
C ILE A 217 -14.03 21.10 -8.57
N LYS A 218 -15.17 20.83 -7.92
CA LYS A 218 -15.70 21.68 -6.85
C LYS A 218 -15.00 21.37 -5.52
N THR A 219 -14.96 22.37 -4.63
CA THR A 219 -14.46 22.19 -3.25
C THR A 219 -15.37 21.20 -2.50
N VAL A 220 -14.77 20.19 -1.88
CA VAL A 220 -15.50 19.16 -1.12
C VAL A 220 -15.50 19.53 0.36
N SER A 221 -16.67 19.40 1.00
CA SER A 221 -16.85 19.60 2.44
C SER A 221 -17.12 18.26 3.12
N SER A 222 -16.43 18.01 4.22
CA SER A 222 -16.63 16.83 5.09
C SER A 222 -17.98 16.84 5.82
N SER A 223 -18.57 18.02 6.03
CA SER A 223 -19.84 18.21 6.74
C SER A 223 -20.81 19.07 5.92
N ASN A 224 -22.12 18.93 6.18
CA ASN A 224 -23.17 19.76 5.57
C ASN A 224 -23.43 21.08 6.35
N ILE A 225 -22.82 21.25 7.53
CA ILE A 225 -22.98 22.44 8.37
C ILE A 225 -21.92 23.48 7.97
N PHE A 226 -22.36 24.69 7.64
CA PHE A 226 -21.57 25.74 6.97
C PHE A 226 -20.34 26.26 7.75
N PHE A 227 -20.15 25.85 9.01
CA PHE A 227 -19.06 26.36 9.87
C PHE A 227 -18.27 25.29 10.67
N LYS A 228 -18.65 24.01 10.62
CA LYS A 228 -18.02 22.95 11.45
C LYS A 228 -17.32 21.84 10.65
N GLY A 229 -17.10 22.05 9.35
CA GLY A 229 -16.52 21.06 8.45
C GLY A 229 -15.12 21.39 7.96
N SER A 230 -14.28 20.36 7.77
CA SER A 230 -13.08 20.51 6.94
C SER A 230 -13.48 20.64 5.46
N ARG A 231 -12.91 21.63 4.78
CA ARG A 231 -13.02 21.84 3.33
C ARG A 231 -11.73 21.41 2.64
N PHE A 232 -11.85 20.83 1.46
CA PHE A 232 -10.72 20.43 0.63
C PHE A 232 -10.94 20.88 -0.82
N ARG A 233 -9.96 21.61 -1.36
CA ARG A 233 -9.92 22.03 -2.75
C ARG A 233 -8.84 21.23 -3.46
N TYR A 234 -9.24 20.46 -4.47
CA TYR A 234 -8.29 19.76 -5.32
C TYR A 234 -7.40 20.77 -6.07
N SER A 235 -6.12 20.44 -6.21
CA SER A 235 -5.17 21.24 -6.97
C SER A 235 -4.24 20.31 -7.75
N GLY A 236 -4.17 20.51 -9.06
CA GLY A 236 -3.41 19.67 -9.97
C GLY A 236 -4.16 19.32 -11.25
N LYS A 237 -3.49 18.55 -12.13
CA LYS A 237 -4.13 17.94 -13.30
C LYS A 237 -4.88 16.67 -12.89
N VAL A 238 -5.94 16.33 -13.59
CA VAL A 238 -6.62 15.03 -13.44
C VAL A 238 -5.99 13.97 -14.34
N SER A 239 -6.29 12.69 -14.12
CA SER A 239 -5.67 11.58 -14.86
C SER A 239 -5.78 11.76 -16.38
N LYS A 240 -6.96 12.15 -16.90
CA LYS A 240 -7.15 12.37 -18.35
C LYS A 240 -6.24 13.47 -18.92
N GLU A 241 -6.09 14.58 -18.20
CA GLU A 241 -5.20 15.69 -18.60
C GLU A 241 -3.72 15.30 -18.53
N VAL A 242 -3.35 14.45 -17.56
CA VAL A 242 -1.99 13.91 -17.46
C VAL A 242 -1.71 12.99 -18.65
N ILE A 243 -2.63 12.07 -18.96
CA ILE A 243 -2.50 11.13 -20.08
C ILE A 243 -2.33 11.91 -21.39
N GLU A 244 -3.20 12.88 -21.65
CA GLU A 244 -3.15 13.71 -22.87
C GLU A 244 -1.86 14.56 -22.97
N ALA A 245 -1.36 15.06 -21.83
CA ALA A 245 -0.09 15.78 -21.81
C ALA A 245 1.09 14.84 -22.05
N SER A 246 1.05 13.63 -21.50
CA SER A 246 2.13 12.65 -21.59
C SER A 246 2.29 12.08 -23.00
N SER A 247 1.20 11.88 -23.74
CA SER A 247 1.23 11.37 -25.11
C SER A 247 1.94 12.30 -26.09
N LYS A 248 2.22 13.55 -25.70
CA LYS A 248 2.89 14.57 -26.50
C LYS A 248 4.39 14.70 -26.16
N ILE A 249 4.90 13.89 -25.22
CA ILE A 249 6.30 13.92 -24.80
C ILE A 249 7.12 12.95 -25.67
N GLN A 250 8.08 13.48 -26.44
CA GLN A 250 9.14 12.69 -27.08
C GLN A 250 10.44 12.95 -26.31
N ARG A 251 11.00 11.94 -25.66
CA ARG A 251 12.27 12.01 -24.92
C ARG A 251 13.04 10.72 -25.08
N GLU A 252 14.36 10.83 -25.14
CA GLU A 252 15.23 9.66 -25.12
C GLU A 252 15.25 8.99 -23.72
N PRO A 253 15.35 7.65 -23.66
CA PRO A 253 15.53 6.91 -22.42
C PRO A 253 16.75 7.40 -21.61
N PRO A 254 16.61 7.72 -20.32
CA PRO A 254 17.79 7.87 -19.44
C PRO A 254 18.59 6.56 -19.35
N GLU A 255 19.87 6.62 -19.02
CA GLU A 255 20.66 5.42 -18.67
C GLU A 255 20.43 5.01 -17.20
N VAL A 256 20.36 3.70 -16.95
CA VAL A 256 20.22 3.14 -15.59
C VAL A 256 21.41 2.29 -15.24
N HIS A 257 22.05 2.65 -14.14
CA HIS A 257 23.07 1.84 -13.51
C HIS A 257 22.43 0.98 -12.41
N ARG A 258 22.50 -0.35 -12.58
CA ARG A 258 22.04 -1.30 -11.57
C ARG A 258 23.13 -1.41 -10.50
N ALA A 259 22.79 -1.10 -9.26
CA ALA A 259 23.66 -1.39 -8.12
C ALA A 259 23.40 -2.84 -7.67
N GLN A 260 24.38 -3.72 -7.80
CA GLN A 260 24.36 -5.02 -7.15
C GLN A 260 24.45 -4.83 -5.62
N PHE A 261 23.92 -5.78 -4.85
CA PHE A 261 24.01 -5.78 -3.40
C PHE A 261 25.48 -5.82 -2.93
N GLY A 262 26.11 -4.66 -2.77
CA GLY A 262 27.28 -4.53 -1.91
C GLY A 262 26.80 -4.48 -0.47
N HIS A 263 26.90 -5.59 0.27
CA HIS A 263 26.87 -5.73 1.75
C HIS A 263 26.18 -4.65 2.62
N SER A 264 25.07 -4.05 2.18
CA SER A 264 24.44 -2.98 2.93
C SER A 264 23.43 -3.58 3.91
N ARG A 265 23.88 -3.78 5.15
CA ARG A 265 23.07 -4.18 6.32
C ARG A 265 22.07 -3.11 6.78
N SER A 266 21.48 -2.34 5.86
CA SER A 266 20.63 -1.19 6.18
C SER A 266 19.17 -1.34 5.73
N PHE A 267 18.59 -2.53 5.88
CA PHE A 267 17.12 -2.71 5.88
C PHE A 267 16.48 -2.59 7.28
N ASN A 268 17.23 -2.10 8.27
CA ASN A 268 16.74 -1.90 9.64
C ASN A 268 16.42 -0.42 9.92
N SER A 269 15.39 0.16 9.29
CA SER A 269 14.78 1.38 9.85
C SER A 269 13.36 1.61 9.34
N LEU A 270 12.46 0.65 9.53
CA LEU A 270 11.03 0.94 9.75
C LEU A 270 10.51 -0.07 10.77
N SER A 271 10.18 0.42 11.96
CA SER A 271 9.70 -0.38 13.09
C SER A 271 8.55 -1.32 12.65
N HIS A 272 8.79 -2.62 12.81
CA HIS A 272 7.91 -3.76 12.51
C HIS A 272 6.50 -3.72 13.12
N LYS A 273 6.15 -2.73 13.95
CA LYS A 273 5.00 -2.82 14.84
C LYS A 273 3.66 -2.35 14.27
N ASN A 274 3.61 -1.67 13.10
CA ASN A 274 2.37 -1.01 12.64
C ASN A 274 1.98 -1.22 11.17
N LEU A 275 2.67 -2.07 10.39
CA LEU A 275 2.39 -2.24 8.95
C LEU A 275 2.15 -3.70 8.53
N ILE A 276 2.23 -4.64 9.47
CA ILE A 276 1.94 -6.05 9.19
C ILE A 276 0.41 -6.19 9.20
N MET A 277 -0.17 -6.55 8.05
CA MET A 277 -1.52 -7.11 8.05
C MET A 277 -1.45 -8.41 8.83
N ASN A 278 -1.76 -8.34 10.14
CA ASN A 278 -1.75 -9.50 11.01
C ASN A 278 -2.73 -10.54 10.46
N MET A 279 -2.18 -11.63 9.97
CA MET A 279 -2.93 -12.82 9.56
C MET A 279 -3.07 -13.73 10.77
N GLU A 280 -4.21 -13.65 11.44
CA GLU A 280 -4.69 -14.68 12.35
C GLU A 280 -5.63 -15.61 11.55
N PRO A 281 -5.40 -16.93 11.51
CA PRO A 281 -6.35 -17.86 10.88
C PRO A 281 -7.62 -17.97 11.73
N LEU A 282 -8.79 -17.73 11.12
CA LEU A 282 -10.08 -18.01 11.75
C LEU A 282 -10.25 -19.53 11.84
N VAL A 283 -10.30 -20.06 13.07
CA VAL A 283 -10.70 -21.45 13.36
C VAL A 283 -12.22 -21.55 13.22
N PRO A 284 -12.78 -22.62 12.60
CA PRO A 284 -14.23 -22.82 12.56
C PRO A 284 -14.79 -23.01 13.98
N ALA A 285 -15.82 -22.25 14.34
CA ALA A 285 -16.56 -22.48 15.57
C ALA A 285 -17.31 -23.82 15.47
N LEU A 286 -17.00 -24.76 16.38
CA LEU A 286 -17.82 -25.95 16.61
C LEU A 286 -19.10 -25.57 17.37
N PRO A 287 -20.23 -26.25 17.13
CA PRO A 287 -21.48 -25.98 17.83
C PRO A 287 -21.40 -26.37 19.31
N SER A 288 -21.95 -25.51 20.16
CA SER A 288 -22.04 -25.68 21.61
C SER A 288 -22.94 -26.86 21.98
N THR A 289 -22.40 -27.80 22.76
CA THR A 289 -23.20 -28.72 23.57
C THR A 289 -23.19 -28.20 25.00
N ASN A 290 -24.39 -27.95 25.53
CA ASN A 290 -24.63 -27.70 26.93
C ASN A 290 -24.37 -28.99 27.70
N GLU A 291 -23.64 -28.91 28.83
CA GLU A 291 -23.89 -29.75 29.99
C GLU A 291 -23.30 -29.07 31.24
N TYR A 292 -24.04 -29.21 32.34
CA TYR A 292 -23.87 -28.58 33.64
C TYR A 292 -22.72 -29.23 34.42
N ASP A 293 -22.03 -28.47 35.29
CA ASP A 293 -22.00 -28.74 36.74
C ASP A 293 -21.07 -27.80 37.53
N GLU A 294 -21.28 -27.87 38.84
CA GLU A 294 -21.20 -26.89 39.92
C GLU A 294 -19.81 -26.59 40.55
N ALA A 295 -19.76 -25.40 41.16
CA ALA A 295 -19.22 -25.07 42.49
C ALA A 295 -17.71 -24.80 42.78
N ALA A 296 -17.56 -23.73 43.59
CA ALA A 296 -16.50 -23.38 44.58
C ALA A 296 -15.15 -22.84 44.06
N ASP A 297 -14.40 -21.96 44.75
CA ASP A 297 -14.60 -20.97 45.81
C ASP A 297 -13.24 -20.23 45.96
N ILE A 298 -13.26 -18.98 46.43
CA ILE A 298 -12.21 -18.15 47.09
C ILE A 298 -10.71 -18.29 46.71
N GLY A 299 -10.05 -17.14 46.48
CA GLY A 299 -8.68 -16.95 47.00
C GLY A 299 -7.70 -16.01 46.29
N LYS A 300 -7.81 -14.70 46.58
CA LYS A 300 -6.73 -13.74 46.92
C LYS A 300 -5.34 -13.74 46.20
N ILE A 301 -5.03 -12.54 45.69
CA ILE A 301 -3.82 -11.68 45.91
C ILE A 301 -2.46 -12.20 45.39
N ILE A 302 -1.79 -11.39 44.56
CA ILE A 302 -0.48 -10.71 44.79
C ILE A 302 0.01 -10.11 43.45
N GLN A 303 0.07 -8.78 43.39
CA GLN A 303 0.93 -8.03 42.47
C GLN A 303 2.39 -8.15 42.92
N PRO A 304 3.36 -7.91 42.02
CA PRO A 304 4.29 -6.86 42.37
C PRO A 304 4.50 -5.83 41.28
N THR A 305 4.42 -4.60 41.76
CA THR A 305 4.88 -3.35 41.18
C THR A 305 6.39 -3.41 40.93
N ILE A 306 6.85 -3.01 39.74
CA ILE A 306 8.20 -2.44 39.58
C ILE A 306 8.07 -1.07 38.93
N ARG A 307 8.49 -0.08 39.71
CA ARG A 307 8.56 1.35 39.42
C ARG A 307 9.86 1.69 38.69
N ARG A 308 9.73 2.69 37.81
CA ARG A 308 10.72 3.72 37.41
C ARG A 308 11.88 3.25 36.52
N HIS A 309 12.02 3.92 35.36
CA HIS A 309 12.88 5.10 35.27
C HIS A 309 12.37 6.05 34.17
N SER A 310 12.27 7.32 34.55
CA SER A 310 11.94 8.46 33.71
C SER A 310 13.23 9.02 33.13
N CYS A 311 13.29 9.25 31.82
CA CYS A 311 14.29 10.13 31.21
C CYS A 311 13.56 11.23 30.45
N THR A 312 13.57 12.40 31.08
CA THR A 312 13.21 13.69 30.53
C THR A 312 14.34 14.16 29.63
N LEU A 313 14.04 14.52 28.38
CA LEU A 313 14.92 15.36 27.57
C LEU A 313 14.10 16.52 27.03
N THR A 314 14.34 17.68 27.63
CA THR A 314 13.93 19.00 27.20
C THR A 314 14.78 19.44 26.00
N LEU A 315 14.14 19.89 24.93
CA LEU A 315 14.79 20.73 23.91
C LEU A 315 13.83 21.88 23.58
N SER A 316 14.15 23.02 24.16
CA SER A 316 13.54 24.33 23.90
C SER A 316 14.09 24.93 22.61
N GLY A 317 13.21 25.52 21.81
CA GLY A 317 13.51 26.75 21.07
C GLY A 317 13.79 26.61 19.57
N ILE A 318 12.73 26.51 18.74
CA ILE A 318 12.68 27.18 17.43
C ILE A 318 11.23 27.69 17.24
N ARG A 319 11.09 29.00 17.01
CA ARG A 319 9.81 29.70 16.75
C ARG A 319 9.25 29.33 15.35
N PRO A 320 7.93 29.44 15.13
CA PRO A 320 7.27 28.97 13.92
C PRO A 320 7.45 29.95 12.77
N LEU A 321 7.84 29.45 11.59
CA LEU A 321 7.76 30.21 10.34
C LEU A 321 6.36 30.05 9.74
N GLU A 322 5.70 31.17 9.50
CA GLU A 322 4.38 31.29 8.90
C GLU A 322 4.32 30.86 7.43
N SER A 323 3.14 30.35 7.08
CA SER A 323 2.46 30.33 5.78
C SER A 323 3.27 30.54 4.49
N HIS A 324 3.47 29.44 3.76
CA HIS A 324 3.27 29.45 2.30
C HIS A 324 2.54 28.18 1.87
N ILE A 325 1.34 28.36 1.29
CA ILE A 325 0.49 27.31 0.73
C ILE A 325 1.16 26.79 -0.54
N GLY A 326 1.92 25.70 -0.42
CA GLY A 326 2.46 24.96 -1.56
C GLY A 326 1.41 24.02 -2.20
N PRO A 327 1.60 23.60 -3.47
CA PRO A 327 0.70 22.66 -4.15
C PRO A 327 0.74 21.27 -3.47
N PRO A 328 -0.36 20.48 -3.54
CA PRO A 328 -0.52 19.25 -2.76
C PRO A 328 0.44 18.12 -3.17
N PHE A 329 0.73 17.24 -2.20
CA PHE A 329 1.75 16.20 -2.27
C PHE A 329 1.52 15.15 -3.39
N CYS A 330 0.29 14.96 -3.83
CA CYS A 330 -0.08 14.00 -4.86
C CYS A 330 0.38 14.45 -6.26
N THR A 331 0.21 15.74 -6.58
CA THR A 331 0.82 16.37 -7.75
C THR A 331 2.31 16.58 -7.56
N ARG A 332 2.83 16.76 -6.35
CA ARG A 332 4.30 16.75 -6.15
C ARG A 332 4.91 15.37 -6.37
N SER A 333 4.25 14.24 -6.12
CA SER A 333 4.90 12.93 -6.39
C SER A 333 4.91 12.63 -7.89
N LEU A 334 3.83 12.96 -8.61
CA LEU A 334 3.79 12.82 -10.07
C LEU A 334 4.59 13.92 -10.80
N CYS A 335 4.50 15.19 -10.37
CA CYS A 335 5.33 16.27 -10.91
C CYS A 335 6.77 16.26 -10.40
N ALA A 336 7.13 15.73 -9.23
CA ALA A 336 8.54 15.53 -8.86
C ALA A 336 9.11 14.27 -9.50
N MET A 337 8.30 13.27 -9.84
CA MET A 337 8.74 12.25 -10.80
C MET A 337 8.90 12.84 -12.21
N LEU A 338 7.99 13.69 -12.68
CA LEU A 338 8.15 14.39 -13.97
C LEU A 338 9.15 15.58 -13.95
N ARG A 339 9.60 16.03 -12.77
CA ARG A 339 10.58 17.13 -12.53
C ARG A 339 11.86 16.63 -11.84
N LEU A 340 12.07 15.33 -11.68
CA LEU A 340 13.42 14.78 -11.56
C LEU A 340 14.00 14.74 -12.98
N SER A 341 14.21 15.96 -13.48
CA SER A 341 14.95 16.39 -14.65
C SER A 341 15.35 17.82 -14.33
#